data_AF-A0A1G7GV44-F1
#
_entry.id   AF-A0A1G7GV44-F1
#
_cell.length_a   1.000
_cell.length_b   1.000
_cell.length_c   1.000
_cell.angle_alpha   90.00
_cell.angle_beta   90.00
_cell.angle_gamma   90.00
#
_symmetry.space_group_name_H-M   'P 1'
#
loop_
_entity.id
_entity.type
_entity.pdbx_description
1 polymer ?
#
loop_
_entity_poly.entity_id
_entity_poly.type
_entity_poly.pdbx_seq_one_letter_code
_entity_poly.pdbx_strand_id
1 'polypeptide(L)'
;MDEDEFEGDAIADLLARPGAAAILAALPGCSAYRDDPDAAMVIRSCDPHALQIHVEDRAGHVRAYPLRGRYVVSTDGRLRAAIAANVTDGDRARDAAVRRIATFGMAGRIEAGDVADLAGAIDSIERGVLPKLADRRRTTALARKYGSPRIVLRFTDHWRRLAGGSVPADILIEHVACLRELGEIENALAGTEILQRRDHDLSSSAQGVLFTQRAALWLDLYELRRDPAHLDLAQQAADRSWAIGPSRECRGVHGRLRKLREDNL
;
A
#
# COMPACT_ATOMS: atom_id res chain seq x y z
N MET A 1 27.71 15.02 -23.11
CA MET A 1 27.47 13.58 -23.32
C MET A 1 26.50 13.18 -22.24
N ASP A 2 25.34 12.64 -22.62
CA ASP A 2 24.34 12.23 -21.64
C ASP A 2 24.81 10.91 -21.02
N GLU A 3 25.26 10.98 -19.77
CA GLU A 3 25.60 9.80 -18.97
C GLU A 3 24.31 9.07 -18.60
N ASP A 4 24.27 7.77 -18.88
CA ASP A 4 23.18 6.92 -18.43
C ASP A 4 23.53 6.25 -17.13
N GLU A 5 22.60 6.30 -16.19
CA GLU A 5 22.70 5.57 -14.93
C GLU A 5 21.63 4.49 -14.83
N PHE A 6 22.04 3.30 -14.40
CA PHE A 6 21.18 2.13 -14.25
C PHE A 6 21.39 1.47 -12.88
N GLU A 7 20.30 1.07 -12.24
CA GLU A 7 20.36 0.22 -11.04
C GLU A 7 20.85 -1.19 -11.41
N GLY A 8 21.86 -1.67 -10.70
CA GLY A 8 22.44 -2.99 -10.90
C GLY A 8 21.45 -4.12 -10.60
N ASP A 9 20.45 -3.90 -9.74
CA ASP A 9 19.34 -4.83 -9.55
C ASP A 9 18.50 -5.01 -10.82
N ALA A 10 18.21 -3.93 -11.54
CA ALA A 10 17.49 -3.99 -12.80
C ALA A 10 18.31 -4.69 -13.89
N ILE A 11 19.62 -4.43 -13.96
CA ILE A 11 20.52 -5.13 -14.89
C ILE A 11 20.57 -6.63 -14.55
N ALA A 12 20.72 -6.98 -13.27
CA ALA A 12 20.76 -8.37 -12.82
C ALA A 12 19.50 -9.15 -13.20
N ASP A 13 18.32 -8.53 -13.08
CA ASP A 13 17.05 -9.14 -13.47
C ASP A 13 16.95 -9.35 -14.99
N LEU A 14 17.53 -8.45 -15.80
CA LEU A 14 17.59 -8.61 -17.26
C LEU A 14 18.61 -9.68 -17.69
N LEU A 15 19.71 -9.84 -16.95
CA LEU A 15 20.72 -10.87 -17.22
C LEU A 15 20.20 -12.31 -17.07
N ALA A 16 19.10 -12.50 -16.34
CA ALA A 16 18.43 -13.79 -16.19
C ALA A 16 17.54 -14.16 -17.40
N ARG A 17 17.38 -13.28 -18.40
CA ARG A 17 16.42 -13.42 -19.51
C ARG A 17 17.07 -13.78 -20.85
N PRO A 18 16.30 -14.35 -21.80
CA PRO A 18 16.76 -14.46 -23.19
C PRO A 18 17.10 -13.08 -23.77
N GLY A 19 18.34 -12.89 -24.24
CA GLY A 19 18.85 -11.59 -24.74
C GLY A 19 19.92 -10.93 -23.86
N ALA A 20 20.24 -11.54 -22.70
CA ALA A 20 21.29 -11.09 -21.78
C ALA A 20 22.68 -10.93 -22.42
N ALA A 21 22.98 -11.65 -23.50
CA ALA A 21 24.29 -11.60 -24.16
C ALA A 21 24.68 -10.18 -24.62
N ALA A 22 23.72 -9.40 -25.13
CA ALA A 22 23.97 -8.02 -25.55
C ALA A 22 24.29 -7.11 -24.34
N ILE A 23 23.64 -7.34 -23.20
CA ILE A 23 23.88 -6.60 -21.96
C ILE A 23 25.26 -6.95 -21.40
N LEU A 24 25.60 -8.26 -21.35
CA LEU A 24 26.92 -8.72 -20.90
C LEU A 24 28.07 -8.15 -21.74
N ALA A 25 27.88 -8.05 -23.06
CA ALA A 25 28.86 -7.46 -23.95
C ALA A 25 29.02 -5.94 -23.78
N ALA A 26 27.99 -5.25 -23.29
CA ALA A 26 27.98 -3.80 -23.11
C ALA A 26 28.46 -3.33 -21.72
N LEU A 27 28.51 -4.23 -20.72
CA LEU A 27 28.98 -3.89 -19.37
C LEU A 27 30.47 -3.51 -19.29
N PRO A 28 31.41 -4.21 -19.97
CA PRO A 28 32.82 -3.82 -19.96
C PRO A 28 33.05 -2.39 -20.48
N GLY A 29 33.76 -1.59 -19.70
CA GLY A 29 34.01 -0.17 -19.97
C GLY A 29 33.02 0.78 -19.31
N CYS A 30 31.88 0.30 -18.81
CA CYS A 30 31.00 1.09 -17.94
C CYS A 30 31.64 1.29 -16.56
N SER A 31 31.20 2.30 -15.83
CA SER A 31 31.64 2.57 -14.45
C SER A 31 30.61 2.04 -13.46
N ALA A 32 31.04 1.55 -12.29
CA ALA A 32 30.14 1.07 -11.25
C ALA A 32 30.51 1.64 -9.88
N TYR A 33 29.51 2.02 -9.11
CA TYR A 33 29.67 2.54 -7.75
C TYR A 33 28.55 2.03 -6.83
N ARG A 34 28.65 2.27 -5.53
CA ARG A 34 27.64 1.86 -4.54
C ARG A 34 26.96 3.07 -3.91
N ASP A 35 27.76 3.89 -3.26
CA ASP A 35 27.27 5.02 -2.46
C ASP A 35 27.76 6.38 -3.01
N ASP A 36 28.95 6.41 -3.61
CA ASP A 36 29.60 7.63 -4.11
C ASP A 36 29.95 7.52 -5.61
N PRO A 37 29.32 8.33 -6.48
CA PRO A 37 29.61 8.37 -7.92
C PRO A 37 31.07 8.74 -8.24
N ASP A 38 31.73 9.56 -7.41
CA ASP A 38 33.11 10.01 -7.66
C ASP A 38 34.13 8.87 -7.40
N ALA A 39 33.70 7.83 -6.68
CA ALA A 39 34.44 6.62 -6.41
C ALA A 39 34.13 5.48 -7.40
N ALA A 40 33.55 5.78 -8.56
CA ALA A 40 33.21 4.76 -9.55
C ALA A 40 34.44 4.03 -10.10
N MET A 41 34.30 2.72 -10.27
CA MET A 41 35.34 1.82 -10.76
C MET A 41 34.94 1.27 -12.14
N VAL A 42 35.92 1.03 -13.02
CA VAL A 42 35.63 0.59 -14.39
C VAL A 42 35.34 -0.91 -14.40
N ILE A 43 34.19 -1.32 -14.93
CA ILE A 43 33.84 -2.72 -15.13
C ILE A 43 34.72 -3.30 -16.23
N ARG A 44 35.41 -4.40 -15.93
CA ARG A 44 36.23 -5.18 -16.87
C ARG A 44 35.49 -6.40 -17.41
N SER A 45 34.72 -7.06 -16.57
CA SER A 45 33.90 -8.21 -16.96
C SER A 45 32.73 -8.41 -15.99
N CYS A 46 31.77 -9.24 -16.38
CA CYS A 46 30.64 -9.64 -15.56
C CYS A 46 30.48 -11.16 -15.64
N ASP A 47 30.36 -11.81 -14.48
CA ASP A 47 29.93 -13.20 -14.39
C ASP A 47 28.39 -13.24 -14.26
N PRO A 48 27.65 -13.68 -15.30
CA PRO A 48 26.20 -13.74 -15.26
C PRO A 48 25.65 -14.79 -14.29
N HIS A 49 26.41 -15.83 -13.98
CA HIS A 49 25.96 -16.91 -13.10
C HIS A 49 26.05 -16.50 -11.63
N ALA A 50 27.13 -15.81 -11.26
CA ALA A 50 27.31 -15.28 -9.90
C ALA A 50 26.69 -13.89 -9.71
N LEU A 51 26.23 -13.23 -10.79
CA LEU A 51 25.80 -11.83 -10.81
C LEU A 51 26.85 -10.90 -10.19
N GLN A 52 28.12 -11.14 -10.54
CA GLN A 52 29.27 -10.37 -10.05
C GLN A 52 29.91 -9.58 -11.18
N ILE A 53 30.27 -8.33 -10.90
CA ILE A 53 31.10 -7.50 -11.77
C ILE A 53 32.53 -7.48 -11.25
N HIS A 54 33.48 -7.65 -12.17
CA HIS A 54 34.89 -7.43 -11.90
C HIS A 54 35.22 -6.01 -12.30
N VAL A 55 35.62 -5.19 -11.33
CA VAL A 55 35.91 -3.76 -11.53
C VAL A 55 37.39 -3.49 -11.25
N GLU A 56 37.96 -2.55 -11.99
CA GLU A 56 39.33 -2.07 -11.81
C GLU A 56 39.32 -0.72 -11.09
N ASP A 57 40.10 -0.64 -10.00
CA ASP A 57 40.32 0.61 -9.27
C ASP A 57 41.35 1.53 -9.97
N ARG A 58 41.53 2.75 -9.47
CA ARG A 58 42.51 3.71 -10.03
C ARG A 58 43.96 3.22 -9.95
N ALA A 59 44.25 2.23 -9.11
CA ALA A 59 45.57 1.62 -8.96
C ALA A 59 45.74 0.36 -9.84
N GLY A 60 44.76 0.02 -10.67
CA GLY A 60 44.80 -1.12 -11.59
C GLY A 60 44.44 -2.46 -10.95
N HIS A 61 43.99 -2.49 -9.69
CA HIS A 61 43.59 -3.74 -9.06
C HIS A 61 42.18 -4.14 -9.48
N VAL A 62 42.02 -5.40 -9.90
CA VAL A 62 40.72 -5.97 -10.24
C VAL A 62 40.10 -6.66 -9.02
N ARG A 63 38.87 -6.29 -8.67
CA ARG A 63 38.10 -6.88 -7.58
C ARG A 63 36.70 -7.27 -8.04
N ALA A 64 36.18 -8.37 -7.50
CA ALA A 64 34.82 -8.81 -7.77
C ALA A 64 33.85 -8.20 -6.75
N TYR A 65 32.71 -7.71 -7.23
CA TYR A 65 31.62 -7.22 -6.40
C TYR A 65 30.27 -7.72 -6.91
N PRO A 66 29.26 -7.86 -6.03
CA PRO A 66 27.90 -8.11 -6.49
C PRO A 66 27.42 -6.95 -7.38
N LEU A 67 26.73 -7.29 -8.46
CA LEU A 67 26.07 -6.30 -9.31
C LEU A 67 24.87 -5.65 -8.60
N ARG A 68 24.12 -6.43 -7.83
CA ARG A 68 22.98 -5.94 -7.03
C ARG A 68 23.43 -4.94 -5.96
N GLY A 69 22.62 -3.91 -5.74
CA GLY A 69 22.93 -2.82 -4.81
C GLY A 69 24.02 -1.86 -5.28
N ARG A 70 24.35 -1.85 -6.58
CA ARG A 70 25.27 -0.89 -7.21
C ARG A 70 24.56 -0.11 -8.31
N TYR A 71 25.10 1.05 -8.65
CA TYR A 71 24.73 1.80 -9.85
C TYR A 71 25.78 1.58 -10.93
N VAL A 72 25.33 1.50 -12.19
CA VAL A 72 26.18 1.34 -13.37
C VAL A 72 25.97 2.54 -14.28
N VAL A 73 27.07 3.23 -14.60
CA VAL A 73 27.10 4.41 -15.46
C VAL A 73 27.69 4.05 -16.81
N SER A 74 26.99 4.39 -17.88
CA SER A 74 27.42 4.19 -19.28
C SER A 74 27.56 5.53 -20.00
N THR A 75 28.68 5.70 -20.70
CA THR A 75 29.01 6.94 -21.43
C THR A 75 28.86 6.82 -22.94
N ASP A 76 28.75 5.61 -23.49
CA ASP A 76 28.75 5.34 -24.94
C ASP A 76 27.40 4.82 -25.48
N GLY A 77 26.38 4.73 -24.62
CA GLY A 77 25.02 4.34 -24.98
C GLY A 77 24.83 2.88 -25.39
N ARG A 78 25.89 2.05 -25.46
CA ARG A 78 25.76 0.63 -25.83
C ARG A 78 24.94 -0.14 -24.81
N LEU A 79 25.16 0.15 -23.52
CA LEU A 79 24.40 -0.47 -22.43
C LEU A 79 22.93 -0.05 -22.49
N ARG A 80 22.64 1.24 -22.74
CA ARG A 80 21.28 1.75 -22.94
C ARG A 80 20.57 1.01 -24.08
N ALA A 81 21.24 0.86 -25.23
CA ALA A 81 20.66 0.16 -26.38
C ALA A 81 20.40 -1.33 -26.09
N ALA A 82 21.34 -2.01 -25.43
CA ALA A 82 21.20 -3.42 -25.06
C ALA A 82 20.07 -3.66 -24.05
N ILE A 83 19.93 -2.77 -23.05
CA ILE A 83 18.83 -2.79 -22.09
C ILE A 83 17.51 -2.53 -22.82
N ALA A 84 17.42 -1.50 -23.65
CA ALA A 84 16.19 -1.15 -24.38
C ALA A 84 15.69 -2.29 -25.28
N ALA A 85 16.60 -3.06 -25.88
CA ALA A 85 16.26 -4.23 -26.69
C ALA A 85 15.73 -5.43 -25.88
N ASN A 86 16.01 -5.49 -24.57
CA ASN A 86 15.58 -6.56 -23.66
C ASN A 86 14.36 -6.19 -22.81
N VAL A 87 13.96 -4.91 -22.81
CA VAL A 87 12.75 -4.43 -22.12
C VAL A 87 11.52 -4.75 -22.97
N THR A 88 10.63 -5.57 -22.42
CA THR A 88 9.35 -5.93 -23.07
C THR A 88 8.28 -4.87 -22.81
N ASP A 89 7.19 -4.89 -23.60
CA ASP A 89 6.02 -4.06 -23.32
C ASP A 89 5.40 -4.38 -21.95
N GLY A 90 5.52 -5.64 -21.49
CA GLY A 90 5.11 -6.05 -20.15
C GLY A 90 5.91 -5.37 -19.05
N ASP A 91 7.23 -5.21 -19.23
CA ASP A 91 8.08 -4.48 -18.28
C ASP A 91 7.69 -3.00 -18.24
N ARG A 92 7.50 -2.38 -19.40
CA ARG A 92 7.08 -0.96 -19.47
C ARG A 92 5.72 -0.74 -18.79
N ALA A 93 4.77 -1.65 -19.02
CA ALA A 93 3.45 -1.60 -18.40
C ALA A 93 3.54 -1.77 -16.88
N ARG A 94 4.39 -2.70 -16.41
CA ARG A 94 4.66 -2.92 -14.99
C ARG A 94 5.28 -1.67 -14.35
N ASP A 95 6.30 -1.08 -14.96
CA ASP A 95 6.95 0.12 -14.42
C ASP A 95 6.00 1.32 -14.39
N ALA A 96 5.17 1.47 -15.42
CA ALA A 96 4.12 2.47 -15.44
C ALA A 96 3.10 2.24 -14.31
N ALA A 97 2.70 0.99 -14.08
CA ALA A 97 1.81 0.61 -12.98
C ALA A 97 2.43 0.94 -11.62
N VAL A 98 3.71 0.58 -11.39
CA VAL A 98 4.43 0.88 -10.14
C VAL A 98 4.52 2.39 -9.91
N ARG A 99 4.88 3.19 -10.92
CA ARG A 99 4.92 4.66 -10.81
C ARG A 99 3.55 5.24 -10.47
N ARG A 100 2.49 4.72 -11.08
CA ARG A 100 1.12 5.16 -10.81
C ARG A 100 0.67 4.82 -9.39
N ILE A 101 1.00 3.63 -8.91
CA ILE A 101 0.73 3.23 -7.53
C ILE A 101 1.47 4.13 -6.53
N ALA A 102 2.75 4.44 -6.81
CA ALA A 102 3.54 5.38 -6.03
C ALA A 102 2.91 6.78 -6.01
N THR A 103 2.47 7.28 -7.17
CA THR A 103 1.77 8.57 -7.30
C THR A 103 0.44 8.58 -6.53
N PHE A 104 -0.23 7.44 -6.43
CA PHE A 104 -1.43 7.30 -5.62
C PHE A 104 -1.14 7.38 -4.10
N GLY A 105 0.12 7.32 -3.67
CA GLY A 105 0.54 7.48 -2.28
C GLY A 105 0.81 6.17 -1.54
N MET A 106 0.97 5.06 -2.27
CA MET A 106 1.47 3.79 -1.73
C MET A 106 2.97 3.72 -1.99
N ALA A 107 3.76 3.81 -0.93
CA ALA A 107 5.22 3.88 -1.01
C ALA A 107 5.86 2.55 -0.61
N GLY A 108 7.08 2.32 -1.09
CA GLY A 108 7.87 1.14 -0.77
C GLY A 108 7.88 0.08 -1.87
N ARG A 109 8.60 -1.01 -1.60
CA ARG A 109 8.78 -2.11 -2.55
C ARG A 109 7.50 -2.96 -2.62
N ILE A 110 6.74 -2.80 -3.69
CA ILE A 110 5.52 -3.56 -3.94
C ILE A 110 5.88 -4.93 -4.51
N GLU A 111 5.32 -5.99 -3.93
CA GLU A 111 5.54 -7.34 -4.44
C GLU A 111 4.98 -7.50 -5.85
N ALA A 112 5.68 -8.27 -6.67
CA ALA A 112 5.36 -8.42 -8.09
C ALA A 112 3.94 -8.92 -8.34
N GLY A 113 3.41 -9.79 -7.48
CA GLY A 113 2.06 -10.34 -7.59
C GLY A 113 0.95 -9.35 -7.21
N ASP A 114 1.26 -8.28 -6.49
CA ASP A 114 0.26 -7.32 -6.01
C ASP A 114 0.13 -6.09 -6.93
N VAL A 115 1.09 -5.87 -7.85
CA VAL A 115 1.12 -4.71 -8.76
C VAL A 115 -0.14 -4.65 -9.64
N ALA A 116 -0.54 -5.78 -10.23
CA ALA A 116 -1.70 -5.82 -11.13
C ALA A 116 -3.00 -5.49 -10.41
N ASP A 117 -3.20 -6.04 -9.21
CA ASP A 117 -4.39 -5.80 -8.38
C ASP A 117 -4.50 -4.33 -7.97
N LEU A 118 -3.40 -3.73 -7.50
CA LEU A 118 -3.36 -2.32 -7.11
C LEU A 118 -3.57 -1.38 -8.30
N ALA A 119 -2.94 -1.68 -9.44
CA ALA A 119 -3.13 -0.89 -10.65
C ALA A 119 -4.59 -0.96 -11.13
N GLY A 120 -5.19 -2.16 -11.14
CA GLY A 120 -6.60 -2.35 -11.48
C GLY A 120 -7.55 -1.64 -10.50
N ALA A 121 -7.21 -1.59 -9.22
CA ALA A 121 -7.98 -0.84 -8.24
C ALA A 121 -7.95 0.67 -8.52
N ILE A 122 -6.79 1.23 -8.87
CA ILE A 122 -6.67 2.64 -9.27
C ILE A 122 -7.44 2.91 -10.57
N ASP A 123 -7.38 1.99 -11.54
CA ASP A 123 -8.20 2.05 -12.76
C ASP A 123 -9.70 2.10 -12.46
N SER A 124 -10.17 1.35 -11.46
CA SER A 124 -11.59 1.36 -11.09
C SER A 124 -12.06 2.73 -10.60
N ILE A 125 -11.21 3.48 -9.89
CA ILE A 125 -11.49 4.84 -9.46
C ILE A 125 -11.57 5.77 -10.67
N GLU A 126 -10.57 5.73 -11.54
CA GLU A 126 -10.50 6.62 -12.71
C GLU A 126 -11.66 6.38 -13.69
N ARG A 127 -12.13 5.13 -13.78
CA ARG A 127 -13.28 4.75 -14.62
C ARG A 127 -14.64 4.93 -13.92
N GLY A 128 -14.67 5.28 -12.64
CA GLY A 128 -15.89 5.42 -11.87
C GLY A 128 -16.68 4.11 -11.74
N VAL A 129 -16.00 2.98 -11.64
CA VAL A 129 -16.61 1.64 -11.54
C VAL A 129 -16.56 1.15 -10.11
N LEU A 130 -17.71 0.77 -9.56
CA LEU A 130 -17.79 0.11 -8.25
C LEU A 130 -17.31 -1.35 -8.37
N PRO A 131 -16.17 -1.74 -7.77
CA PRO A 131 -15.65 -3.09 -7.90
C PRO A 131 -16.53 -4.12 -7.17
N LYS A 132 -16.38 -5.41 -7.49
CA LYS A 132 -17.07 -6.49 -6.76
C LYS A 132 -16.50 -6.66 -5.36
N LEU A 133 -17.24 -7.32 -4.47
CA LEU A 133 -16.85 -7.50 -3.06
C LEU A 133 -15.45 -8.11 -2.89
N ALA A 134 -15.09 -9.12 -3.68
CA ALA A 134 -13.77 -9.76 -3.62
C ALA A 134 -12.66 -8.76 -3.94
N ASP A 135 -12.84 -7.97 -5.01
CA ASP A 135 -11.87 -6.97 -5.46
C ASP A 135 -11.72 -5.83 -4.44
N ARG A 136 -12.83 -5.38 -3.85
CA ARG A 136 -12.80 -4.36 -2.78
C ARG A 136 -12.02 -4.85 -1.57
N ARG A 137 -12.28 -6.07 -1.09
CA ARG A 137 -11.55 -6.67 0.04
C ARG A 137 -10.07 -6.86 -0.26
N ARG A 138 -9.73 -7.31 -1.46
CA ARG A 138 -8.34 -7.45 -1.91
C ARG A 138 -7.65 -6.09 -1.93
N THR A 139 -8.31 -5.07 -2.52
CA THR A 139 -7.81 -3.70 -2.59
C THR A 139 -7.59 -3.10 -1.21
N THR A 140 -8.54 -3.20 -0.29
CA THR A 140 -8.40 -2.63 1.05
C THR A 140 -7.28 -3.33 1.84
N ALA A 141 -7.14 -4.65 1.70
CA ALA A 141 -6.02 -5.40 2.29
C ALA A 141 -4.66 -4.96 1.74
N LEU A 142 -4.52 -4.81 0.41
CA LEU A 142 -3.27 -4.34 -0.21
C LEU A 142 -2.97 -2.88 0.12
N ALA A 143 -3.98 -2.01 0.16
CA ALA A 143 -3.84 -0.62 0.55
C ALA A 143 -3.43 -0.47 2.02
N ARG A 144 -3.85 -1.38 2.91
CA ARG A 144 -3.33 -1.46 4.29
C ARG A 144 -1.90 -2.00 4.35
N LYS A 145 -1.55 -2.96 3.48
CA LYS A 145 -0.20 -3.55 3.40
C LYS A 145 0.86 -2.55 2.94
N TYR A 146 0.57 -1.76 1.90
CA TYR A 146 1.54 -0.88 1.24
C TYR A 146 1.29 0.62 1.42
N GLY A 147 0.19 0.98 2.07
CA GLY A 147 -0.26 2.36 2.20
C GLY A 147 -0.53 2.75 3.64
N SER A 148 -1.52 3.63 3.80
CA SER A 148 -1.98 4.12 5.09
C SER A 148 -3.50 4.07 5.14
N PRO A 149 -4.12 4.24 6.32
CA PRO A 149 -5.58 4.36 6.43
C PRO A 149 -6.16 5.46 5.52
N ARG A 150 -5.38 6.51 5.20
CA ARG A 150 -5.79 7.54 4.23
C ARG A 150 -6.00 6.99 2.82
N ILE A 151 -5.18 6.03 2.38
CA ILE A 151 -5.30 5.42 1.05
C ILE A 151 -6.56 4.56 0.98
N VAL A 152 -6.82 3.76 2.02
CA VAL A 152 -8.05 2.98 2.15
C VAL A 152 -9.27 3.90 2.17
N LEU A 153 -9.19 5.03 2.89
CA LEU A 153 -10.24 6.04 2.92
C LEU A 153 -10.52 6.62 1.53
N ARG A 154 -9.49 6.89 0.71
CA ARG A 154 -9.68 7.36 -0.67
C ARG A 154 -10.47 6.36 -1.53
N PHE A 155 -10.14 5.07 -1.44
CA PHE A 155 -10.88 4.02 -2.14
C PHE A 155 -12.34 3.94 -1.65
N THR A 156 -12.53 3.81 -0.35
CA THR A 156 -13.87 3.63 0.24
C THR A 156 -14.76 4.86 0.07
N ASP A 157 -14.21 6.07 0.15
CA ASP A 157 -14.95 7.31 -0.12
C ASP A 157 -15.42 7.38 -1.58
N HIS A 158 -14.55 7.04 -2.52
CA HIS A 158 -14.90 7.01 -3.93
C HIS A 158 -16.00 5.97 -4.20
N TRP A 159 -15.85 4.74 -3.71
CA TRP A 159 -16.86 3.69 -3.89
C TRP A 159 -18.18 4.00 -3.18
N ARG A 160 -18.14 4.66 -2.02
CA ARG A 160 -19.35 5.15 -1.33
C ARG A 160 -20.10 6.14 -2.21
N ARG A 161 -19.40 7.09 -2.85
CA ARG A 161 -20.00 8.06 -3.78
C ARG A 161 -20.62 7.37 -5.00
N LEU A 162 -19.98 6.34 -5.54
CA LEU A 162 -20.51 5.55 -6.67
C LEU A 162 -21.73 4.71 -6.29
N ALA A 163 -21.78 4.18 -5.06
CA ALA A 163 -22.88 3.34 -4.61
C ALA A 163 -24.19 4.12 -4.37
N GLY A 164 -24.11 5.44 -4.16
CA GLY A 164 -25.28 6.29 -3.98
C GLY A 164 -26.10 5.92 -2.73
N GLY A 165 -27.39 5.64 -2.92
CA GLY A 165 -28.35 5.46 -1.81
C GLY A 165 -28.21 4.15 -1.01
N SER A 166 -27.60 3.10 -1.57
CA SER A 166 -27.40 1.81 -0.91
C SER A 166 -25.92 1.45 -0.92
N VAL A 167 -25.20 1.93 0.11
CA VAL A 167 -23.76 1.70 0.23
C VAL A 167 -23.50 0.30 0.79
N PRO A 168 -22.68 -0.53 0.10
CA PRO A 168 -22.28 -1.83 0.62
C PRO A 168 -21.67 -1.76 2.03
N ALA A 169 -22.07 -2.69 2.89
CA ALA A 169 -21.67 -2.74 4.29
C ALA A 169 -20.14 -2.79 4.48
N ASP A 170 -19.41 -3.52 3.63
CA ASP A 170 -17.95 -3.62 3.70
C ASP A 170 -17.27 -2.26 3.49
N ILE A 171 -17.82 -1.43 2.61
CA ILE A 171 -17.30 -0.08 2.35
C ILE A 171 -17.53 0.79 3.58
N LEU A 172 -18.74 0.76 4.17
CA LEU A 172 -19.07 1.56 5.36
C LEU A 172 -18.18 1.20 6.56
N ILE A 173 -18.07 -0.10 6.85
CA ILE A 173 -17.27 -0.62 7.97
C ILE A 173 -15.81 -0.19 7.85
N GLU A 174 -15.23 -0.35 6.66
CA GLU A 174 -13.84 0.00 6.40
C GLU A 174 -13.63 1.52 6.43
N HIS A 175 -14.56 2.29 5.86
CA HIS A 175 -14.52 3.75 5.86
C HIS A 175 -14.56 4.33 7.28
N VAL A 176 -15.48 3.86 8.12
CA VAL A 176 -15.60 4.27 9.53
C VAL A 176 -14.35 3.86 10.32
N ALA A 177 -13.83 2.65 10.09
CA ALA A 177 -12.58 2.20 10.72
C ALA A 177 -11.41 3.13 10.37
N CYS A 178 -11.23 3.47 9.10
CA CYS A 178 -10.14 4.36 8.67
C CYS A 178 -10.30 5.78 9.21
N LEU A 179 -11.52 6.35 9.24
CA LEU A 179 -11.75 7.66 9.87
C LEU A 179 -11.37 7.65 11.35
N ARG A 180 -11.76 6.60 12.09
CA ARG A 180 -11.38 6.43 13.49
C ARG A 180 -9.86 6.35 13.67
N GLU A 181 -9.19 5.53 12.87
CA GLU A 181 -7.72 5.38 12.90
C GLU A 181 -6.99 6.70 12.62
N LEU A 182 -7.60 7.60 11.84
CA LEU A 182 -7.07 8.93 11.53
C LEU A 182 -7.45 10.01 12.56
N GLY A 183 -8.21 9.67 13.59
CA GLY A 183 -8.69 10.62 14.60
C GLY A 183 -9.88 11.48 14.16
N GLU A 184 -10.49 11.18 13.02
CA GLU A 184 -11.65 11.88 12.44
C GLU A 184 -12.96 11.39 13.09
N ILE A 185 -13.04 11.49 14.41
CA ILE A 185 -14.04 10.77 15.23
C ILE A 185 -15.47 11.22 14.92
N GLU A 186 -15.70 12.51 14.72
CA GLU A 186 -17.03 13.04 14.39
C GLU A 186 -17.49 12.58 13.00
N ASN A 187 -16.60 12.62 12.00
CA ASN A 187 -16.87 12.10 10.67
C ASN A 187 -17.14 10.58 10.70
N ALA A 188 -16.41 9.83 11.52
CA ALA A 188 -16.64 8.41 11.71
C ALA A 188 -18.02 8.14 12.35
N LEU A 189 -18.42 8.94 13.35
CA LEU A 189 -19.74 8.84 13.96
C LEU A 189 -20.86 9.14 12.96
N ALA A 190 -20.72 10.18 12.14
CA ALA A 190 -21.66 10.48 11.05
C ALA A 190 -21.79 9.29 10.08
N GLY A 191 -20.67 8.63 9.75
CA GLY A 191 -20.67 7.40 8.94
C GLY A 191 -21.46 6.23 9.52
N THR A 192 -21.73 6.23 10.84
CA THR A 192 -22.54 5.19 11.51
C THR A 192 -24.02 5.56 11.67
N GLU A 193 -24.45 6.76 11.26
CA GLU A 193 -25.85 7.21 11.39
C GLU A 193 -26.83 6.40 10.54
N ILE A 194 -26.34 5.67 9.53
CA ILE A 194 -27.15 4.70 8.78
C ILE A 194 -27.88 3.71 9.69
N LEU A 195 -27.32 3.37 10.85
CA LEU A 195 -27.95 2.49 11.85
C LEU A 195 -29.21 3.09 12.51
N GLN A 196 -29.45 4.39 12.35
CA GLN A 196 -30.65 5.07 12.85
C GLN A 196 -31.80 5.03 11.84
N ARG A 197 -31.50 4.72 10.57
CA ARG A 197 -32.49 4.62 9.51
C ARG A 197 -33.24 3.29 9.60
N ARG A 198 -34.55 3.32 9.35
CA ARG A 198 -35.38 2.10 9.34
C ARG A 198 -35.20 1.26 8.07
N ASP A 199 -34.73 1.89 6.99
CA ASP A 199 -34.66 1.35 5.62
C ASP A 199 -33.22 0.98 5.21
N HIS A 200 -32.34 0.66 6.16
CA HIS A 200 -30.98 0.24 5.81
C HIS A 200 -30.95 -1.23 5.33
N ASP A 201 -30.26 -1.52 4.23
CA ASP A 201 -30.09 -2.88 3.68
C ASP A 201 -28.98 -3.69 4.40
N LEU A 202 -28.62 -3.31 5.63
CA LEU A 202 -27.52 -3.93 6.38
C LEU A 202 -27.94 -5.27 7.00
N SER A 203 -27.13 -6.31 6.79
CA SER A 203 -27.28 -7.58 7.51
C SER A 203 -27.06 -7.41 9.02
N SER A 204 -27.62 -8.28 9.84
CA SER A 204 -27.43 -8.24 11.30
C SER A 204 -25.95 -8.26 11.67
N SER A 205 -25.13 -9.06 10.98
CA SER A 205 -23.68 -9.08 11.20
C SER A 205 -23.02 -7.73 10.93
N ALA A 206 -23.36 -7.06 9.83
CA ALA A 206 -22.84 -5.73 9.52
C ALA A 206 -23.29 -4.67 10.54
N GLN A 207 -24.56 -4.74 10.97
CA GLN A 207 -25.08 -3.87 12.03
C GLN A 207 -24.30 -4.06 13.34
N GLY A 208 -24.02 -5.30 13.74
CA GLY A 208 -23.22 -5.59 14.93
C GLY A 208 -21.83 -4.96 14.88
N VAL A 209 -21.14 -5.07 13.75
CA VAL A 209 -19.82 -4.43 13.55
C VAL A 209 -19.91 -2.91 13.67
N LEU A 210 -20.87 -2.29 12.99
CA LEU A 210 -21.04 -0.83 13.02
C LEU A 210 -21.48 -0.31 14.39
N PHE A 211 -22.35 -1.03 15.13
CA PHE A 211 -22.70 -0.68 16.51
C PHE A 211 -21.48 -0.78 17.44
N THR A 212 -20.64 -1.81 17.28
CA THR A 212 -19.36 -1.90 18.02
C THR A 212 -18.45 -0.72 17.71
N GLN A 213 -18.28 -0.36 16.43
CA GLN A 213 -17.48 0.80 16.03
C GLN A 213 -18.06 2.10 16.60
N ARG A 214 -19.38 2.31 16.51
CA ARG A 214 -20.06 3.48 17.08
C ARG A 214 -19.86 3.59 18.58
N ALA A 215 -19.96 2.48 19.32
CA ALA A 215 -19.70 2.47 20.75
C ALA A 215 -18.25 2.86 21.08
N ALA A 216 -17.29 2.32 20.32
CA ALA A 216 -15.88 2.67 20.48
C ALA A 216 -15.58 4.14 20.19
N LEU A 217 -16.24 4.72 19.18
CA LEU A 217 -16.13 6.15 18.84
C LEU A 217 -16.68 7.07 19.94
N TRP A 218 -17.82 6.71 20.55
CA TRP A 218 -18.35 7.46 21.69
C TRP A 218 -17.42 7.40 22.90
N LEU A 219 -16.77 6.26 23.15
CA LEU A 219 -15.74 6.17 24.18
C LEU A 219 -14.52 7.05 23.88
N ASP A 220 -14.08 7.10 22.62
CA ASP A 220 -12.97 7.95 22.22
C ASP A 220 -13.34 9.45 22.40
N LEU A 221 -14.56 9.87 22.03
CA LEU A 221 -15.04 11.23 22.32
C LEU A 221 -15.15 11.53 23.81
N TYR A 222 -15.58 10.55 24.62
CA TYR A 222 -15.60 10.70 26.07
C TYR A 222 -14.20 10.97 26.61
N GLU A 223 -13.19 10.22 26.20
CA GLU A 223 -11.83 10.42 26.70
C GLU A 223 -11.25 11.80 26.31
N LEU A 224 -11.65 12.32 25.14
CA LEU A 224 -11.26 13.66 24.67
C LEU A 224 -12.00 14.80 25.38
N ARG A 225 -13.32 14.68 25.57
CA ARG A 225 -14.19 15.79 26.04
C ARG A 225 -14.64 15.67 27.49
N ARG A 226 -14.53 14.48 28.07
CA ARG A 226 -14.98 14.13 29.43
C ARG A 226 -16.46 14.39 29.71
N ASP A 227 -17.30 14.35 28.67
CA ASP A 227 -18.76 14.49 28.78
C ASP A 227 -19.42 13.13 29.10
N PRO A 228 -20.02 12.94 30.30
CA PRO A 228 -20.65 11.68 30.69
C PRO A 228 -21.74 11.19 29.74
N ALA A 229 -22.41 12.07 29.00
CA ALA A 229 -23.44 11.67 28.03
C ALA A 229 -22.88 10.73 26.96
N HIS A 230 -21.60 10.87 26.60
CA HIS A 230 -20.93 9.96 25.67
C HIS A 230 -20.78 8.54 26.22
N LEU A 231 -20.64 8.34 27.53
CA LEU A 231 -20.60 7.00 28.13
C LEU A 231 -21.96 6.29 28.05
N ASP A 232 -23.06 7.03 28.11
CA ASP A 232 -24.40 6.46 27.95
C ASP A 232 -24.69 6.12 26.50
N LEU A 233 -24.29 6.99 25.55
CA LEU A 233 -24.39 6.70 24.12
C LEU A 233 -23.51 5.50 23.71
N ALA A 234 -22.30 5.39 24.28
CA ALA A 234 -21.43 4.23 24.08
C ALA A 234 -22.07 2.94 24.61
N GLN A 235 -22.65 2.97 25.82
CA GLN A 235 -23.33 1.82 26.42
C GLN A 235 -24.51 1.36 25.56
N GLN A 236 -25.38 2.29 25.15
CA GLN A 236 -26.53 1.97 24.29
C GLN A 236 -26.11 1.31 22.97
N ALA A 237 -25.04 1.79 22.33
CA ALA A 237 -24.52 1.18 21.11
C ALA A 237 -23.90 -0.20 21.36
N ALA A 238 -23.16 -0.37 22.47
CA ALA A 238 -22.56 -1.64 22.85
C ALA A 238 -23.63 -2.71 23.13
N ASP A 239 -24.70 -2.37 23.87
CA ASP A 239 -25.80 -3.28 24.18
C ASP A 239 -26.53 -3.74 22.91
N ARG A 240 -26.74 -2.83 21.94
CA ARG A 240 -27.32 -3.21 20.63
C ARG A 240 -26.43 -4.18 19.88
N SER A 241 -25.11 -3.96 19.89
CA SER A 241 -24.17 -4.91 19.29
C SER A 241 -24.21 -6.26 20.01
N TRP A 242 -24.29 -6.26 21.34
CA TRP A 242 -24.33 -7.48 22.16
C TRP A 242 -25.58 -8.31 21.86
N ALA A 243 -26.73 -7.64 21.74
CA ALA A 243 -28.01 -8.27 21.40
C ALA A 243 -28.01 -8.95 20.01
N ILE A 244 -27.26 -8.41 19.06
CA ILE A 244 -27.07 -9.01 17.73
C ILE A 244 -26.18 -10.26 17.82
N GLY A 245 -25.06 -10.17 18.55
CA GLY A 245 -24.13 -11.28 18.71
C GLY A 245 -22.81 -10.83 19.36
N PRO A 246 -22.44 -11.38 20.54
CA PRO A 246 -21.27 -10.92 21.28
C PRO A 246 -19.94 -11.32 20.62
N SER A 247 -19.23 -10.34 20.05
CA SER A 247 -17.89 -10.49 19.47
C SER A 247 -16.77 -10.20 20.48
N ARG A 248 -15.52 -10.51 20.11
CA ARG A 248 -14.33 -10.17 20.91
C ARG A 248 -14.19 -8.66 21.05
N GLU A 249 -14.45 -7.93 19.97
CA GLU A 249 -14.36 -6.49 19.88
C GLU A 249 -15.43 -5.83 20.76
N CYS A 250 -16.67 -6.33 20.70
CA CYS A 250 -17.78 -5.89 21.55
C CYS A 250 -17.48 -6.12 23.05
N ARG A 251 -16.92 -7.29 23.40
CA ARG A 251 -16.42 -7.55 24.77
C ARG A 251 -15.35 -6.54 25.20
N GLY A 252 -14.43 -6.18 24.30
CA GLY A 252 -13.42 -5.15 24.55
C GLY A 252 -14.02 -3.79 24.85
N VAL A 253 -15.05 -3.38 24.10
CA VAL A 253 -15.78 -2.12 24.34
C VAL A 253 -16.47 -2.14 25.71
N HIS A 254 -17.19 -3.21 26.08
CA HIS A 254 -17.80 -3.33 27.41
C HIS A 254 -16.75 -3.29 28.54
N GLY A 255 -15.60 -3.93 28.35
CA GLY A 255 -14.51 -3.88 29.32
C GLY A 255 -14.00 -2.45 29.53
N ARG A 256 -13.82 -1.68 28.44
CA ARG A 256 -13.41 -0.27 28.51
C ARG A 256 -14.49 0.62 29.13
N LEU A 257 -15.76 0.41 28.78
CA LEU A 257 -16.92 1.09 29.40
C LEU A 257 -16.94 0.92 30.91
N ARG A 258 -16.80 -0.33 31.38
CA ARG A 258 -16.80 -0.64 32.82
C ARG A 258 -15.67 0.08 33.54
N LYS A 259 -14.44 -0.02 33.01
CA LYS A 259 -13.27 0.64 33.60
C LYS A 259 -13.47 2.16 33.69
N LEU A 260 -13.90 2.78 32.59
CA LEU A 260 -14.12 4.23 32.56
C LEU A 260 -15.24 4.66 33.52
N ARG A 261 -16.27 3.84 33.74
CA ARG A 261 -17.31 4.17 34.73
C ARG A 261 -16.81 4.01 36.17
N GLU A 262 -16.01 2.98 36.45
CA GLU A 262 -15.39 2.75 37.76
C GLU A 262 -14.40 3.87 38.12
N ASP A 263 -13.59 4.35 37.17
CA ASP A 263 -12.60 5.41 37.37
C ASP A 263 -13.24 6.82 37.60
N ASN A 264 -14.56 6.96 37.41
CA ASN A 264 -15.29 8.22 37.56
C ASN A 264 -16.36 8.20 38.66
N LEU A 265 -16.36 7.16 39.50
CA LEU A 265 -17.10 7.06 40.76
C LEU A 265 -16.17 7.37 41.93
#